data_AF-A0A951MIY9-F1
#
_entry.id   AF-A0A951MIY9-F1
#
_cell.length_a   1.000
_cell.length_b   1.000
_cell.length_c   1.000
_cell.angle_alpha   90.00
_cell.angle_beta   90.00
_cell.angle_gamma   90.00
#
_symmetry.space_group_name_H-M   'P 1'
#
loop_
_entity.id
_entity.type
_entity.pdbx_description
1 polymer ?
#
loop_
_entity_poly.entity_id
_entity_poly.type
_entity_poly.pdbx_seq_one_letter_code
_entity_poly.pdbx_strand_id
1 'polypeptide(L)'
;MSRREGGTSEAPGGAPEAAARPGNLGSRVRPLTFHAHAPGEALPVLSPERGNGRVPFPLPQAGTPVAAGEVDAAELARRLAAGPGVAHRLTKRALRASPGNDLAAQLALEAELQAEAGRSRDFMEGVMAFLEKRAARFEGR
;
A
#
# COMPACT_ATOMS: atom_id res chain seq x y z
N MET A 1 -70.54 -13.74 9.64
CA MET A 1 -70.75 -15.16 10.07
C MET A 1 -69.45 -15.90 9.71
N SER A 2 -68.41 -15.93 10.55
CA SER A 2 -68.21 -16.59 11.85
C SER A 2 -68.14 -18.12 11.80
N ARG A 3 -67.04 -18.63 12.37
CA ARG A 3 -66.60 -19.99 12.75
C ARG A 3 -65.73 -20.73 11.71
N ARG A 4 -64.42 -20.99 11.98
CA ARG A 4 -63.76 -21.83 13.03
C ARG A 4 -64.13 -23.32 12.83
N GLU A 5 -63.23 -24.30 12.82
CA GLU A 5 -62.11 -24.69 13.71
C GLU A 5 -61.07 -25.49 12.87
N GLY A 6 -59.78 -25.65 13.18
CA GLY A 6 -59.10 -26.01 14.42
C GLY A 6 -58.39 -27.35 14.20
N GLY A 7 -57.09 -27.46 14.52
CA GLY A 7 -56.34 -28.72 14.36
C GLY A 7 -54.83 -28.57 14.50
N THR A 8 -54.36 -28.71 15.72
CA THR A 8 -52.96 -28.71 16.18
C THR A 8 -52.21 -30.00 15.83
N SER A 9 -50.92 -29.91 15.49
CA SER A 9 -49.94 -30.98 15.75
C SER A 9 -48.53 -30.38 15.87
N GLU A 10 -47.85 -30.75 16.96
CA GLU A 10 -46.54 -30.27 17.37
C GLU A 10 -45.38 -30.95 16.63
N ALA A 11 -44.30 -30.16 16.40
CA ALA A 11 -42.85 -30.41 16.59
C ALA A 11 -42.20 -31.76 16.17
N PRO A 12 -40.91 -31.83 15.74
CA PRO A 12 -39.81 -31.10 16.39
C PRO A 12 -38.59 -30.66 15.52
N GLY A 13 -37.78 -29.78 16.12
CA GLY A 13 -36.31 -29.93 16.07
C GLY A 13 -35.55 -29.38 14.85
N GLY A 14 -35.30 -28.07 14.85
CA GLY A 14 -34.19 -27.47 14.10
C GLY A 14 -33.40 -26.55 15.04
N ALA A 15 -32.15 -26.90 15.33
CA ALA A 15 -31.25 -26.14 16.19
C ALA A 15 -31.07 -24.69 15.66
N PRO A 16 -30.81 -23.69 16.54
CA PRO A 16 -30.54 -22.34 16.09
C PRO A 16 -29.19 -22.26 15.37
N GLU A 17 -29.25 -21.97 14.08
CA GLU A 17 -28.10 -21.57 13.27
C GLU A 17 -27.44 -20.34 13.91
N ALA A 18 -26.18 -20.50 14.31
CA ALA A 18 -25.40 -19.47 14.97
C ALA A 18 -25.17 -18.30 14.01
N ALA A 19 -25.98 -17.25 14.14
CA ALA A 19 -25.79 -15.99 13.48
C ALA A 19 -24.41 -15.40 13.85
N ALA A 20 -23.47 -15.46 12.91
CA ALA A 20 -22.20 -14.77 13.00
C ALA A 20 -22.46 -13.26 13.18
N ARG A 21 -22.05 -12.72 14.32
CA ARG A 21 -22.15 -11.27 14.58
C ARG A 21 -21.20 -10.54 13.63
N PRO A 22 -21.64 -9.50 12.90
CA PRO A 22 -20.73 -8.68 12.12
C PRO A 22 -19.78 -7.97 13.09
N GLY A 23 -18.48 -8.27 12.95
CA GLY A 23 -17.43 -7.59 13.70
C GLY A 23 -17.44 -6.09 13.38
N ASN A 24 -17.70 -5.26 14.38
CA ASN A 24 -17.53 -3.82 14.30
C ASN A 24 -16.03 -3.50 14.18
N LEU A 25 -15.54 -3.36 12.95
CA LEU A 25 -14.19 -2.86 12.64
C LEU A 25 -14.18 -1.32 12.48
N GLY A 26 -15.10 -0.62 13.14
CA GLY A 26 -15.09 0.83 13.23
C GLY A 26 -14.54 1.26 14.59
N SER A 27 -13.28 1.72 14.64
CA SER A 27 -12.81 2.75 15.60
C SER A 27 -11.29 2.93 15.70
N ARG A 28 -10.46 2.72 14.66
CA ARG A 28 -9.03 3.12 14.75
C ARG A 28 -8.42 3.69 13.46
N VAL A 29 -9.19 4.43 12.66
CA VAL A 29 -8.57 5.34 11.69
C VAL A 29 -8.53 6.72 12.34
N ARG A 30 -7.37 7.13 12.85
CA ARG A 30 -7.16 8.51 13.29
C ARG A 30 -7.20 9.39 12.04
N PRO A 31 -7.96 10.50 12.02
CA PRO A 31 -7.92 11.41 10.90
C PRO A 31 -6.51 11.99 10.76
N LEU A 32 -5.94 11.92 9.56
CA LEU A 32 -4.71 12.62 9.20
C LEU A 32 -5.07 14.09 8.97
N THR A 33 -4.96 14.90 10.02
CA THR A 33 -5.01 16.35 9.89
C THR A 33 -3.68 16.83 9.33
N PHE A 34 -3.66 17.28 8.07
CA PHE A 34 -2.52 17.99 7.51
C PHE A 34 -2.55 19.45 7.99
N HIS A 35 -1.63 19.80 8.89
CA HIS A 35 -1.28 21.20 9.13
C HIS A 35 -0.23 21.61 8.10
N ALA A 36 -0.46 22.75 7.43
CA ALA A 36 0.56 23.38 6.61
C ALA A 36 1.74 23.76 7.51
N HIS A 37 2.88 23.12 7.27
CA HIS A 37 4.09 23.29 8.07
C HIS A 37 4.80 24.59 7.68
N ALA A 38 5.03 25.47 8.66
CA ALA A 38 5.81 26.67 8.45
C ALA A 38 7.29 26.31 8.17
N PRO A 39 7.98 27.01 7.26
CA PRO A 39 9.37 26.72 6.96
C PRO A 39 10.24 26.97 8.20
N GLY A 40 10.83 25.90 8.75
CA GLY A 40 11.76 25.95 9.89
C GLY A 40 11.35 25.16 11.14
N GLU A 41 10.16 24.58 11.20
CA GLU A 41 9.85 23.60 12.24
C GLU A 41 10.54 22.25 11.94
N ALA A 42 11.00 21.57 12.99
CA ALA A 42 11.54 20.22 12.84
C ALA A 42 10.38 19.23 12.62
N LEU A 43 10.54 18.29 11.67
CA LEU A 43 9.61 17.18 11.51
C LEU A 43 9.47 16.42 12.84
N PRO A 44 8.27 15.95 13.21
CA PRO A 44 8.10 15.09 14.37
C PRO A 44 8.87 13.78 14.13
N VAL A 45 10.07 13.69 14.70
CA VAL A 45 10.78 12.43 14.85
C VAL A 45 10.00 11.59 15.85
N LEU A 46 9.60 10.38 15.45
CA LEU A 46 9.12 9.40 16.41
C LEU A 46 10.24 9.17 17.44
N SER A 47 10.02 9.64 18.66
CA SER A 47 10.86 9.24 19.80
C SER A 47 10.73 7.73 19.97
N PRO A 48 11.84 6.97 19.98
CA PRO A 48 11.76 5.55 20.23
C PRO A 48 11.30 5.33 21.67
N GLU A 49 10.15 4.65 21.83
CA GLU A 49 9.81 3.98 23.08
C GLU A 49 11.03 3.13 23.48
N ARG A 50 11.56 3.31 24.69
CA ARG A 50 12.68 2.50 25.22
C ARG A 50 12.19 1.08 25.52
N GLY A 51 11.93 0.31 24.47
CA GLY A 51 11.77 -1.13 24.53
C GLY A 51 13.15 -1.79 24.53
N ASN A 52 13.47 -2.54 25.58
CA ASN A 52 14.62 -3.43 25.65
C ASN A 52 14.42 -4.68 24.74
N GLY A 53 13.95 -4.46 23.52
CA GLY A 53 13.74 -5.46 22.50
C GLY A 53 14.60 -5.09 21.32
N ARG A 54 15.81 -5.63 21.27
CA ARG A 54 16.64 -5.61 20.06
C ARG A 54 15.82 -6.33 19.00
N VAL A 55 15.07 -5.61 18.17
CA VAL A 55 14.46 -6.19 16.97
C VAL A 55 15.62 -6.66 16.11
N PRO A 56 15.81 -7.97 15.91
CA PRO A 56 16.86 -8.42 15.02
C PRO A 56 16.47 -7.93 13.63
N PHE A 57 17.21 -6.95 13.10
CA PHE A 57 17.15 -6.62 11.70
C PHE A 57 17.75 -7.82 10.96
N PRO A 58 16.95 -8.64 10.26
CA PRO A 58 17.50 -9.80 9.58
C PRO A 58 18.44 -9.27 8.49
N LEU A 59 19.73 -9.61 8.60
CA LEU A 59 20.65 -9.38 7.49
C LEU A 59 20.08 -10.14 6.29
N PRO A 60 20.02 -9.53 5.10
CA PRO A 60 19.52 -10.20 3.90
C PRO A 60 20.41 -11.42 3.66
N GLN A 61 19.83 -12.61 3.84
CA GLN A 61 20.46 -13.85 3.41
C GLN A 61 20.71 -13.74 1.90
N ALA A 62 21.84 -14.31 1.43
CA ALA A 62 22.20 -14.34 0.01
C ALA A 62 20.95 -14.62 -0.83
N GLY A 63 20.62 -13.68 -1.73
CA GLY A 63 19.33 -13.63 -2.42
C GLY A 63 19.01 -14.99 -3.02
N THR A 64 17.94 -15.62 -2.55
CA THR A 64 17.42 -16.83 -3.18
C THR A 64 17.18 -16.49 -4.64
N PRO A 65 17.81 -17.18 -5.60
CA PRO A 65 17.54 -16.93 -7.00
C PRO A 65 16.05 -17.19 -7.22
N VAL A 66 15.31 -16.14 -7.54
CA VAL A 66 13.96 -16.27 -8.08
C VAL A 66 14.08 -17.13 -9.32
N ALA A 67 13.39 -18.27 -9.34
CA ALA A 67 13.35 -19.14 -10.51
C ALA A 67 12.95 -18.28 -11.71
N ALA A 68 13.75 -18.31 -12.78
CA ALA A 68 13.46 -17.61 -14.01
C ALA A 68 12.24 -18.27 -14.68
N GLY A 69 11.04 -17.90 -14.24
CA GLY A 69 9.82 -18.20 -14.97
C GLY A 69 9.83 -17.45 -16.30
N GLU A 70 9.19 -18.01 -17.33
CA GLU A 70 9.00 -17.29 -18.59
C GLU A 70 8.23 -15.99 -18.33
N VAL A 71 8.84 -14.87 -18.70
CA VAL A 71 8.21 -13.56 -18.68
C VAL A 71 7.69 -13.29 -20.09
N ASP A 72 6.38 -13.14 -20.23
CA ASP A 72 5.81 -12.58 -21.46
C ASP A 72 6.24 -11.12 -21.58
N ALA A 73 7.19 -10.88 -22.49
CA ALA A 73 7.77 -9.56 -22.72
C ALA A 73 6.72 -8.54 -23.19
N ALA A 74 5.72 -8.97 -23.97
CA ALA A 74 4.67 -8.08 -24.45
C ALA A 74 3.75 -7.66 -23.31
N GLU A 75 3.39 -8.60 -22.43
CA GLU A 75 2.59 -8.28 -21.25
C GLU A 75 3.33 -7.36 -20.28
N LEU A 76 4.61 -7.63 -20.03
CA LEU A 76 5.43 -6.75 -19.20
C LEU A 76 5.52 -5.33 -19.78
N ALA A 77 5.74 -5.22 -21.09
CA ALA A 77 5.80 -3.92 -21.77
C ALA A 77 4.49 -3.15 -21.63
N ARG A 78 3.33 -3.81 -21.79
CA ARG A 78 2.01 -3.19 -21.58
C ARG A 78 1.85 -2.66 -20.16
N ARG A 79 2.22 -3.46 -19.16
CA ARG A 79 2.12 -3.07 -17.74
C ARG A 79 3.03 -1.88 -17.41
N LEU A 80 4.25 -1.87 -17.94
CA LEU A 80 5.18 -0.75 -17.74
C LEU A 80 4.69 0.53 -18.45
N ALA A 81 4.12 0.40 -19.65
CA ALA A 81 3.55 1.52 -20.39
C ALA A 81 2.32 2.13 -19.71
N ALA A 82 1.55 1.31 -18.99
CA ALA A 82 0.39 1.76 -18.21
C ALA A 82 0.75 2.35 -16.83
N GLY A 83 2.02 2.28 -16.40
CA GLY A 83 2.49 2.74 -15.10
C GLY A 83 2.94 4.22 -15.07
N PRO A 84 3.45 4.70 -13.92
CA PRO A 84 3.90 6.08 -13.75
C PRO A 84 5.21 6.34 -14.50
N GLY A 85 5.11 6.93 -15.70
CA GLY A 85 6.24 7.07 -16.62
C GLY A 85 7.40 7.91 -16.07
N VAL A 86 7.10 8.97 -15.30
CA VAL A 86 8.11 9.80 -14.62
C VAL A 86 8.91 8.96 -13.62
N ALA A 87 8.23 8.22 -12.75
CA ALA A 87 8.88 7.38 -11.75
C ALA A 87 9.74 6.29 -12.41
N HIS A 88 9.23 5.62 -13.45
CA HIS A 88 10.01 4.62 -14.21
C HIS A 88 11.31 5.21 -14.79
N ARG A 89 11.23 6.42 -15.37
CA ARG A 89 12.38 7.11 -15.95
C ARG A 89 13.41 7.46 -14.87
N LEU A 90 12.97 7.97 -13.73
CA LEU A 90 13.85 8.36 -12.63
C LEU A 90 14.49 7.14 -11.96
N THR A 91 13.74 6.06 -11.73
CA THR A 91 14.30 4.78 -11.25
C THR A 91 15.35 4.24 -12.23
N LYS A 92 15.08 4.27 -13.53
CA LYS A 92 16.07 3.85 -14.54
C LYS A 92 17.33 4.71 -14.52
N ARG A 93 17.21 6.01 -14.22
CA ARG A 93 18.35 6.92 -14.04
C ARG A 93 19.18 6.53 -12.80
N ALA A 94 18.54 6.30 -11.66
CA ALA A 94 19.22 5.86 -10.44
C ALA A 94 19.98 4.53 -10.64
N LEU A 95 19.34 3.55 -11.28
CA LEU A 95 19.96 2.25 -11.55
C LEU A 95 21.15 2.34 -12.50
N ARG A 96 21.09 3.21 -13.51
CA ARG A 96 22.21 3.43 -14.45
C ARG A 96 23.41 4.11 -13.80
N ALA A 97 23.19 4.93 -12.77
CA ALA A 97 24.26 5.62 -12.04
C ALA A 97 24.93 4.71 -10.99
N SER A 98 24.21 3.73 -10.46
CA SER A 98 24.65 2.88 -9.36
C SER A 98 26.06 2.26 -9.50
N PRO A 99 26.50 1.75 -10.68
CA PRO A 99 27.84 1.17 -10.79
C PRO A 99 28.99 2.14 -10.53
N GLY A 100 28.76 3.45 -10.68
CA GLY A 100 29.76 4.50 -10.45
C GLY A 100 29.65 5.19 -9.09
N ASN A 101 28.64 4.85 -8.29
CA ASN A 101 28.38 5.48 -6.99
C ASN A 101 28.81 4.55 -5.85
N ASP A 102 29.37 5.13 -4.80
CA ASP A 102 29.36 4.48 -3.49
C ASP A 102 27.95 4.53 -2.88
N LEU A 103 27.77 3.86 -1.73
CA LEU A 103 26.47 3.79 -1.08
C LEU A 103 25.91 5.18 -0.70
N ALA A 104 26.76 6.07 -0.19
CA ALA A 104 26.33 7.39 0.27
C ALA A 104 25.87 8.25 -0.92
N ALA A 105 26.65 8.26 -2.00
CA ALA A 105 26.32 8.95 -3.24
C ALA A 105 25.04 8.41 -3.88
N GLN A 106 24.84 7.09 -3.88
CA GLN A 106 23.65 6.47 -4.45
C GLN A 106 22.39 6.84 -3.65
N LEU A 107 22.45 6.77 -2.32
CA LEU A 107 21.31 7.15 -1.46
C LEU A 107 20.96 8.64 -1.60
N ALA A 108 21.96 9.52 -1.73
CA ALA A 108 21.73 10.94 -1.98
C ALA A 108 21.03 11.16 -3.32
N LEU A 109 21.51 10.51 -4.40
CA LEU A 109 20.89 10.57 -5.72
C LEU A 109 19.44 10.04 -5.69
N GLU A 110 19.20 8.91 -5.02
CA GLU A 110 17.87 8.34 -4.90
C GLU A 110 16.91 9.26 -4.15
N ALA A 111 17.36 9.91 -3.07
CA ALA A 111 16.56 10.88 -2.33
C ALA A 111 16.14 12.08 -3.21
N GLU A 112 17.07 12.62 -4.00
CA GLU A 112 16.78 13.71 -4.94
C GLU A 112 15.76 13.29 -6.00
N LEU A 113 15.96 12.13 -6.62
CA LEU A 113 15.08 11.60 -7.67
C LEU A 113 13.71 11.22 -7.12
N GLN A 114 13.62 10.71 -5.90
CA GLN A 114 12.35 10.44 -5.22
C GLN A 114 11.59 11.74 -4.92
N ALA A 115 12.29 12.78 -4.46
CA ALA A 115 11.68 14.10 -4.26
C ALA A 115 11.18 14.70 -5.58
N GLU A 116 11.89 14.49 -6.69
CA GLU A 116 11.42 14.86 -8.03
C GLU A 116 10.18 14.07 -8.44
N ALA A 117 10.19 12.75 -8.27
CA ALA A 117 9.04 11.89 -8.57
C ALA A 117 7.80 12.29 -7.76
N GLY A 118 7.99 12.67 -6.49
CA GLY A 118 6.93 13.11 -5.58
C GLY A 118 6.21 14.39 -6.02
N ARG A 119 6.81 15.18 -6.93
CA ARG A 119 6.19 16.39 -7.49
C ARG A 119 5.43 16.13 -8.80
N SER A 120 5.46 14.91 -9.33
CA SER A 120 4.77 14.55 -10.57
C SER A 120 3.26 14.43 -10.38
N ARG A 121 2.50 14.58 -11.47
CA ARG A 121 1.05 14.38 -11.43
C ARG A 121 0.69 12.92 -11.23
N ASP A 122 1.45 12.02 -11.84
CA ASP A 122 1.33 10.58 -11.64
C ASP A 122 1.49 10.17 -10.16
N PHE A 123 2.39 10.84 -9.41
CA PHE A 123 2.51 10.59 -7.98
C PHE A 123 1.24 11.00 -7.22
N MET A 124 0.74 12.22 -7.45
CA MET A 124 -0.49 12.68 -6.83
C MET A 124 -1.68 11.78 -7.18
N GLU A 125 -1.81 11.37 -8.44
CA GLU A 125 -2.85 10.44 -8.89
C GLU A 125 -2.73 9.07 -8.20
N GLY A 126 -1.52 8.54 -8.05
CA GLY A 126 -1.28 7.30 -7.31
C GLY A 126 -1.73 7.39 -5.86
N VAL A 127 -1.42 8.50 -5.19
CA VAL A 127 -1.85 8.76 -3.81
C VAL A 127 -3.37 8.87 -3.72
N MET A 128 -3.99 9.67 -4.60
CA MET A 128 -5.45 9.86 -4.61
C MET A 128 -6.19 8.56 -4.92
N ALA A 129 -5.75 7.82 -5.93
CA ALA A 129 -6.32 6.53 -6.30
C ALA A 129 -6.24 5.51 -5.15
N PHE A 130 -5.12 5.50 -4.40
CA PHE A 130 -4.96 4.67 -3.21
C PHE A 130 -5.95 5.04 -2.10
N LEU A 131 -6.07 6.33 -1.78
CA LEU A 131 -7.00 6.83 -0.77
C LEU A 131 -8.46 6.56 -1.14
N GLU A 132 -8.79 6.68 -2.42
CA GLU A 132 -10.12 6.42 -2.98
C GLU A 132 -10.39 4.93 -3.28
N LYS A 133 -9.40 4.04 -3.07
CA LYS A 133 -9.46 2.59 -3.34
C LYS A 133 -9.88 2.26 -4.78
N ARG A 134 -9.38 3.03 -5.75
CA ARG A 134 -9.61 2.81 -7.19
C ARG A 134 -8.29 2.55 -7.92
N ALA A 135 -8.40 2.08 -9.16
CA ALA A 135 -7.24 2.00 -10.04
C ALA A 135 -6.73 3.42 -10.38
N ALA A 136 -5.40 3.59 -10.35
CA ALA A 136 -4.74 4.81 -10.78
C ALA A 136 -4.72 4.91 -12.31
N ARG A 137 -4.77 6.14 -12.82
CA ARG A 137 -4.69 6.45 -14.26
C ARG A 137 -3.47 7.31 -14.53
N PHE A 138 -2.34 6.67 -14.81
CA PHE A 138 -1.10 7.37 -15.08
C PHE A 138 -1.08 7.97 -16.50
N GLU A 139 -0.53 9.18 -16.62
CA GLU A 139 -0.40 9.94 -17.87
C GLU A 139 1.07 10.15 -18.28
N GLY A 140 2.03 9.76 -17.45
CA GLY A 140 3.46 9.85 -17.74
C GLY A 140 4.09 11.22 -17.45
N ARG A 141 3.45 12.05 -16.62
CA ARG A 141 3.87 13.42 -16.29
C ARG A 141 3.67 13.79 -14.82
#